data_AF-A0A2K3KJ34-F1
#
_entry.id   AF-A0A2K3KJ34-F1
#
_cell.length_a   1.000
_cell.length_b   1.000
_cell.length_c   1.000
_cell.angle_alpha   90.00
_cell.angle_beta   90.00
_cell.angle_gamma   90.00
#
_symmetry.space_group_name_H-M   'P 1'
#
loop_
_entity.id
_entity.type
_entity.pdbx_description
1 polymer ?
#
loop_
_entity_poly.entity_id
_entity_poly.type
_entity_poly.pdbx_seq_one_letter_code
_entity_poly.pdbx_strand_id
1 'polypeptide(L)'
;MLLVRGQFNYKEALTKSLIFLEAQRSGKLPPNNRVPWRGDSALDDGKLANMDLSGGYYDAGDNVKYGLPMAFTVTTLSWAAIFYKAEFEATKEMGNIQDAIRWGTDYFLKASSRRNRLYVE
;
A
#
# COMPACT_ATOMS: atom_id res chain seq x y z
N MET A 1 25.93 21.16 -26.97
CA MET A 1 25.33 20.75 -25.68
C MET A 1 23.81 20.70 -25.88
N LEU A 2 23.26 19.52 -26.17
CA LEU A 2 21.82 19.32 -26.38
C LEU A 2 21.16 19.15 -25.02
N LEU A 3 20.51 20.20 -24.51
CA LEU A 3 19.61 20.11 -23.37
C LEU A 3 18.27 19.56 -23.85
N VAL A 4 18.03 18.26 -23.67
CA VAL A 4 16.69 17.69 -23.84
C VAL A 4 15.87 18.09 -22.61
N ARG A 5 15.00 19.10 -22.75
CA ARG A 5 13.95 19.39 -21.76
C ARG A 5 12.81 18.40 -21.94
N GLY A 6 12.88 17.25 -21.27
CA GLY A 6 11.77 16.30 -21.21
C GLY A 6 10.61 16.88 -20.39
N GLN A 7 9.48 17.16 -21.04
CA GLN A 7 8.22 17.44 -20.34
C GLN A 7 7.59 16.12 -19.91
N PHE A 8 7.74 15.74 -18.65
CA PHE A 8 7.10 14.56 -18.08
C PHE A 8 5.82 14.93 -17.33
N ASN A 9 4.78 14.11 -17.49
CA ASN A 9 3.54 14.26 -16.74
C ASN A 9 3.67 13.63 -15.35
N TYR A 10 4.25 14.36 -14.39
CA TYR A 10 4.48 13.87 -13.03
C TYR A 10 3.20 13.57 -12.27
N LYS A 11 2.08 14.23 -12.61
CA LYS A 11 0.76 13.90 -12.05
C LYS A 11 0.36 12.49 -12.44
N GLU A 12 0.46 12.15 -13.73
CA GLU A 12 0.12 10.80 -14.20
C GLU A 12 1.05 9.73 -13.62
N ALA A 13 2.34 10.03 -13.50
CA ALA A 13 3.30 9.14 -12.83
C ALA A 13 2.92 8.90 -11.35
N LEU A 14 2.51 9.95 -10.62
CA LEU A 14 2.06 9.83 -9.24
C LEU A 14 0.80 8.96 -9.13
N THR A 15 -0.22 9.22 -9.95
CA THR A 15 -1.45 8.43 -10.00
C THR A 15 -1.15 6.95 -10.25
N LYS A 16 -0.29 6.64 -11.24
CA LYS A 16 0.09 5.26 -11.56
C LYS A 16 0.90 4.59 -10.45
N SER A 17 1.73 5.34 -9.73
CA SER A 17 2.50 4.82 -8.58
C SER A 17 1.58 4.39 -7.43
N LEU A 18 0.48 5.10 -7.20
CA LEU A 18 -0.53 4.69 -6.21
C LEU A 18 -1.35 3.50 -6.68
N ILE A 19 -1.70 3.43 -7.97
CA ILE A 19 -2.37 2.27 -8.58
C ILE A 19 -1.49 1.02 -8.48
N PHE A 20 -0.16 1.16 -8.62
CA PHE A 20 0.77 0.05 -8.39
C PHE A 20 0.61 -0.54 -6.98
N LEU A 21 0.53 0.30 -5.93
CA LEU A 21 0.30 -0.20 -4.57
C LEU A 21 -1.07 -0.87 -4.44
N GLU A 22 -2.13 -0.33 -5.06
CA GLU A 22 -3.44 -0.99 -5.08
C GLU A 22 -3.36 -2.39 -5.71
N ALA A 23 -2.57 -2.52 -6.78
CA ALA A 23 -2.32 -3.78 -7.46
C ALA A 23 -1.50 -4.77 -6.62
N GLN A 24 -0.92 -4.37 -5.48
CA GLN A 24 -0.23 -5.23 -4.53
C GLN A 24 -1.07 -5.63 -3.30
N ARG A 25 -2.29 -5.09 -3.14
CA ARG A 25 -3.14 -5.37 -1.97
C ARG A 25 -3.47 -6.86 -1.84
N SER A 26 -3.24 -7.47 -0.68
CA SER A 26 -3.73 -8.82 -0.31
C SER A 26 -4.99 -8.73 0.55
N GLY A 27 -5.77 -9.80 0.69
CA GLY A 27 -7.01 -9.84 1.47
C GLY A 27 -8.26 -9.56 0.65
N LYS A 28 -9.35 -9.19 1.35
CA LYS A 28 -10.63 -8.81 0.74
C LYS A 28 -10.57 -7.39 0.21
N LEU A 29 -10.65 -7.21 -1.10
CA LEU A 29 -10.50 -5.92 -1.76
C LEU A 29 -11.73 -5.01 -1.51
N PRO A 30 -11.52 -3.69 -1.46
CA PRO A 30 -12.62 -2.77 -1.25
C PRO A 30 -13.50 -2.67 -2.52
N PRO A 31 -14.81 -2.36 -2.39
CA PRO A 31 -15.73 -2.33 -3.52
C PRO A 31 -15.40 -1.26 -4.57
N ASN A 32 -14.63 -0.24 -4.21
CA ASN A 32 -14.14 0.82 -5.08
C ASN A 32 -12.73 0.53 -5.65
N ASN A 33 -12.29 -0.74 -5.70
CA ASN A 33 -11.00 -1.13 -6.28
C ASN A 33 -10.87 -0.64 -7.73
N ARG A 34 -9.76 0.06 -8.04
CA ARG A 34 -9.48 0.62 -9.38
C ARG A 34 -8.77 -0.36 -10.30
N VAL A 35 -8.32 -1.51 -9.78
CA VAL A 35 -7.53 -2.51 -10.52
C VAL A 35 -8.42 -3.71 -10.90
N PRO A 36 -9.06 -3.73 -12.09
CA PRO A 36 -10.17 -4.65 -12.39
C PRO A 36 -9.75 -6.12 -12.52
N TRP A 37 -8.45 -6.39 -12.71
CA TRP A 37 -7.90 -7.73 -12.84
C TRP A 37 -7.44 -8.33 -11.50
N ARG A 38 -7.49 -7.57 -10.40
CA ARG A 38 -7.24 -8.06 -9.04
C ARG A 38 -8.56 -8.45 -8.37
N GLY A 39 -8.55 -9.58 -7.66
CA GLY A 39 -9.65 -10.05 -6.82
C GLY A 39 -9.21 -10.36 -5.39
N ASP A 40 -10.16 -10.78 -4.56
CA ASP A 40 -9.92 -11.22 -3.19
C ASP A 40 -8.88 -12.36 -3.15
N SER A 41 -7.94 -12.30 -2.21
CA SER A 41 -6.87 -13.30 -2.10
C SER A 41 -6.38 -13.46 -0.66
N ALA A 42 -5.73 -14.58 -0.35
CA ALA A 42 -5.10 -14.88 0.95
C ALA A 42 -6.03 -14.61 2.17
N LEU A 43 -7.31 -14.96 2.01
CA LEU A 43 -8.35 -14.74 3.04
C LEU A 43 -8.16 -15.61 4.29
N ASP A 44 -7.27 -16.60 4.20
CA ASP A 44 -6.99 -17.59 5.23
C ASP A 44 -5.71 -17.28 6.02
N ASP A 45 -5.05 -16.16 5.72
CA ASP A 45 -3.82 -15.74 6.38
C ASP A 45 -4.03 -15.57 7.89
N GLY A 46 -3.17 -16.23 8.67
CA GLY A 46 -3.21 -16.20 10.13
C GLY A 46 -4.07 -17.31 10.78
N LYS A 47 -4.83 -18.09 10.02
CA LYS A 47 -5.69 -19.17 10.58
C LYS A 47 -4.93 -20.16 11.46
N LEU A 48 -3.72 -20.58 11.06
CA LEU A 48 -2.88 -21.50 11.84
C LEU A 48 -2.45 -20.92 13.20
N ALA A 49 -2.43 -19.60 13.34
CA ALA A 49 -2.12 -18.90 14.58
C ALA A 49 -3.39 -18.47 15.36
N ASN A 50 -4.58 -18.85 14.87
CA ASN A 50 -5.88 -18.38 15.35
C ASN A 50 -5.96 -16.83 15.36
N MET A 51 -5.65 -16.24 14.21
CA MET A 51 -5.59 -14.81 13.97
C MET A 51 -6.20 -14.49 12.61
N ASP A 52 -6.74 -13.29 12.44
CA ASP A 52 -6.96 -12.71 11.11
C ASP A 52 -5.72 -11.89 10.74
N LEU A 53 -4.95 -12.38 9.76
CA LEU A 53 -3.81 -11.67 9.17
C LEU A 53 -4.04 -11.39 7.68
N SER A 54 -5.29 -11.42 7.21
CA SER A 54 -5.64 -10.96 5.86
C SER A 54 -5.46 -9.45 5.71
N GLY A 55 -5.11 -8.98 4.51
CA GLY A 55 -4.80 -7.57 4.25
C GLY A 55 -3.33 -7.34 3.93
N GLY A 56 -2.92 -6.08 3.94
CA GLY A 56 -1.53 -5.69 3.68
C GLY A 56 -1.15 -5.80 2.21
N TYR A 57 0.16 -5.76 1.94
CA TYR A 57 0.71 -5.76 0.58
C TYR A 57 1.56 -7.01 0.34
N TYR A 58 1.46 -7.57 -0.86
CA TYR A 58 2.50 -8.46 -1.37
C TYR A 58 3.77 -7.66 -1.67
N ASP A 59 4.92 -8.22 -1.34
CA ASP A 59 6.19 -7.48 -1.31
C ASP A 59 6.69 -7.07 -2.71
N ALA A 60 6.72 -8.03 -3.64
CA ALA A 60 7.26 -7.80 -4.97
C ALA A 60 6.42 -8.51 -6.05
N GLY A 61 7.04 -9.34 -6.89
CA GLY A 61 6.35 -10.16 -7.88
C GLY A 61 5.81 -11.48 -7.34
N ASP A 62 6.05 -11.77 -6.06
CA ASP A 62 5.59 -12.94 -5.33
C ASP A 62 4.36 -12.59 -4.48
N ASN A 63 3.96 -13.52 -3.60
CA ASN A 63 2.79 -13.38 -2.75
C ASN A 63 3.12 -13.43 -1.24
N VAL A 64 4.39 -13.29 -0.86
CA VAL A 64 4.77 -13.20 0.56
C VAL A 64 4.57 -11.77 1.05
N LYS A 65 4.20 -11.62 2.32
CA LYS A 65 4.02 -10.34 3.01
C LYS A 65 5.18 -10.12 3.97
N TYR A 66 6.31 -9.66 3.46
CA TYR A 66 7.46 -9.34 4.31
C TYR A 66 7.19 -8.05 5.12
N GLY A 67 7.13 -8.18 6.44
CA GLY A 67 6.72 -7.09 7.33
C GLY A 67 7.65 -5.87 7.31
N LEU A 68 8.96 -6.09 7.19
CA LEU A 68 9.96 -5.01 7.18
C LEU A 68 9.83 -4.08 5.95
N PRO A 69 9.93 -4.57 4.70
CA PRO A 69 9.78 -3.71 3.52
C PRO A 69 8.37 -3.11 3.40
N MET A 70 7.32 -3.81 3.87
CA MET A 70 5.99 -3.22 3.97
C MET A 70 5.96 -2.03 4.94
N ALA A 71 6.53 -2.17 6.14
CA ALA A 71 6.61 -1.10 7.13
C ALA A 71 7.40 0.11 6.63
N PHE A 72 8.51 -0.14 5.94
CA PHE A 72 9.28 0.91 5.27
C PHE A 72 8.44 1.66 4.22
N THR A 73 7.70 0.92 3.38
CA THR A 73 6.84 1.51 2.35
C THR A 73 5.75 2.39 2.96
N VAL A 74 5.02 1.89 3.95
CA VAL A 74 3.93 2.65 4.62
C VAL A 74 4.46 3.89 5.34
N THR A 75 5.65 3.79 5.95
CA THR A 75 6.32 4.94 6.58
C THR A 75 6.68 5.99 5.55
N THR A 76 7.23 5.57 4.40
CA THR A 76 7.60 6.48 3.30
C THR A 76 6.39 7.17 2.69
N LEU A 77 5.27 6.45 2.49
CA LEU A 77 4.01 7.04 2.04
C LEU A 77 3.48 8.07 3.05
N SER A 78 3.53 7.74 4.34
CA SER A 78 3.09 8.65 5.41
C SER A 78 3.94 9.93 5.43
N TRP A 79 5.26 9.79 5.30
CA TRP A 79 6.15 10.95 5.20
C TRP A 79 5.85 11.78 3.95
N ALA A 80 5.65 11.15 2.80
CA ALA A 80 5.30 11.86 1.56
C ALA A 80 3.98 12.62 1.69
N ALA A 81 2.94 12.02 2.29
CA ALA A 81 1.64 12.66 2.50
C ALA A 81 1.73 13.89 3.44
N ILE A 82 2.63 13.85 4.43
CA ILE A 82 2.87 14.98 5.34
C ILE A 82 3.65 16.09 4.61
N PHE A 83 4.76 15.74 3.95
CA PHE A 83 5.70 16.70 3.42
C PHE A 83 5.20 17.37 2.12
N TYR A 84 4.53 16.61 1.24
CA TYR A 84 4.05 17.06 -0.06
C TYR A 84 2.53 17.21 -0.10
N LYS A 85 1.93 17.60 1.03
CA LYS A 85 0.47 17.69 1.19
C LYS A 85 -0.18 18.55 0.08
N ALA A 86 0.41 19.71 -0.21
CA ALA A 86 -0.14 20.64 -1.20
C ALA A 86 -0.17 20.03 -2.61
N GLU A 87 0.86 19.26 -2.97
CA GLU A 87 0.96 18.57 -4.25
C GLU A 87 -0.06 17.43 -4.36
N PHE A 88 -0.24 16.64 -3.30
CA PHE A 88 -1.29 15.61 -3.25
C PHE A 88 -2.70 16.20 -3.35
N GLU A 89 -2.95 17.36 -2.74
CA GLU A 89 -4.21 18.09 -2.85
C GLU A 89 -4.40 18.65 -4.27
N ALA A 90 -3.39 19.31 -4.84
CA ALA A 90 -3.44 19.88 -6.20
C ALA A 90 -3.64 18.81 -7.28
N THR A 91 -3.08 17.62 -7.08
CA THR A 91 -3.24 16.47 -8.00
C THR A 91 -4.52 15.68 -7.76
N LYS A 92 -5.23 15.92 -6.65
CA LYS A 92 -6.39 15.15 -6.17
C LYS A 92 -6.07 13.70 -5.79
N GLU A 93 -4.83 13.43 -5.39
CA GLU A 93 -4.35 12.11 -4.98
C GLU A 93 -4.33 11.91 -3.45
N MET A 94 -4.66 12.95 -2.68
CA MET A 94 -4.63 12.91 -1.20
C MET A 94 -5.47 11.76 -0.61
N GLY A 95 -6.65 11.49 -1.18
CA GLY A 95 -7.48 10.35 -0.75
C GLY A 95 -6.81 9.00 -1.04
N ASN A 96 -6.24 8.84 -2.24
CA ASN A 96 -5.62 7.58 -2.66
C ASN A 96 -4.36 7.24 -1.84
N ILE A 97 -3.53 8.23 -1.49
CA ILE A 97 -2.37 7.97 -0.61
C ILE A 97 -2.81 7.66 0.82
N GLN A 98 -3.86 8.31 1.33
CA GLN A 98 -4.43 7.98 2.64
C GLN A 98 -5.01 6.56 2.67
N ASP A 99 -5.68 6.13 1.62
CA ASP A 99 -6.20 4.77 1.48
C ASP A 99 -5.06 3.73 1.37
N ALA A 100 -3.94 4.09 0.76
CA ALA A 100 -2.75 3.23 0.72
C ALA A 100 -2.11 3.10 2.11
N ILE A 101 -1.92 4.21 2.83
CA ILE A 101 -1.40 4.20 4.20
C ILE A 101 -2.30 3.37 5.11
N ARG A 102 -3.62 3.63 5.07
CA ARG A 102 -4.61 2.92 5.87
C ARG A 102 -4.55 1.42 5.63
N TRP A 103 -4.48 0.98 4.37
CA TRP A 103 -4.42 -0.44 4.03
C TRP A 103 -3.24 -1.17 4.71
N GLY A 104 -2.07 -0.54 4.70
CA GLY A 104 -0.88 -1.08 5.37
C GLY A 104 -0.99 -1.03 6.88
N THR A 105 -1.46 0.10 7.45
CA THR A 105 -1.58 0.24 8.91
C THR A 105 -2.65 -0.66 9.52
N ASP A 106 -3.76 -0.89 8.82
CA ASP A 106 -4.81 -1.81 9.27
C ASP A 106 -4.25 -3.24 9.39
N TYR A 107 -3.39 -3.65 8.45
CA TYR A 107 -2.67 -4.92 8.55
C TYR A 107 -1.68 -4.94 9.73
N PHE A 108 -0.93 -3.86 9.99
CA PHE A 108 -0.05 -3.80 11.15
C PHE A 108 -0.79 -3.90 12.48
N LEU A 109 -1.97 -3.28 12.60
CA LEU A 109 -2.82 -3.41 13.78
C LEU A 109 -3.24 -4.86 14.03
N LYS A 110 -3.57 -5.61 12.97
CA LYS A 110 -3.82 -7.06 13.06
C LYS A 110 -2.56 -7.82 13.50
N ALA A 111 -1.43 -7.56 12.84
CA ALA A 111 -0.15 -8.21 13.08
C ALA A 111 0.45 -7.92 14.48
N SER A 112 0.07 -6.80 15.12
CA SER A 112 0.50 -6.42 16.47
C SER A 112 -0.59 -6.54 17.54
N SER A 113 -1.71 -7.21 17.24
CA SER A 113 -2.89 -7.27 18.14
C SER A 113 -2.66 -8.07 19.42
N ARG A 114 -1.57 -8.85 19.51
CA ARG A 114 -1.19 -9.59 20.73
C ARG A 114 -0.02 -8.91 21.43
N ARG A 115 -0.14 -8.70 22.74
CA ARG A 115 0.92 -8.12 23.57
C ARG A 115 2.24 -8.89 23.42
N ASN A 116 3.34 -8.17 23.27
CA ASN A 116 4.70 -8.70 23.11
C ASN A 116 4.86 -9.69 21.94
N ARG A 117 3.99 -9.62 20.92
CA ARG A 117 4.09 -10.44 19.71
C ARG A 117 3.85 -9.56 18.49
N LEU A 118 4.67 -9.78 17.46
CA LEU A 118 4.52 -9.17 16.17
C LEU A 118 4.65 -10.26 15.11
N TYR A 119 3.66 -10.36 14.23
CA TYR A 119 3.75 -11.19 13.04
C TYR A 119 4.46 -10.38 11.95
N VAL A 120 5.53 -10.93 11.39
CA VAL A 120 6.39 -10.25 10.41
C VAL A 120 6.43 -10.97 9.05
N GLU A 121 5.81 -12.14 8.97
CA GLU A 121 5.61 -12.99 7.79
C GLU A 121 4.39 -13.90 8.04
#